data_AF-A0A1K1NQ74-F1
#
_entry.id   AF-A0A1K1NQ74-F1
#
_cell.length_a   1.000
_cell.length_b   1.000
_cell.length_c   1.000
_cell.angle_alpha   90.00
_cell.angle_beta   90.00
_cell.angle_gamma   90.00
#
_symmetry.space_group_name_H-M   'P 1'
#
loop_
_entity.id
_entity.type
_entity.pdbx_description
1 polymer ?
#
loop_
_entity_poly.entity_id
_entity_poly.type
_entity_poly.pdbx_seq_one_letter_code
_entity_poly.pdbx_strand_id
1 'polypeptide(L)'
;MNELFGLILWMGLPTAAVQSAYLLAERRFAFTGRLADRLTFLRTHKAAVQLASVLVFILGFGTVCLLCGIRREVYFAVCGAYIGLINGVAVAVMHED
;
A
#
# COMPACT_ATOMS: atom_id res chain seq x y z
N MET A 1 24.87 7.99 -1.95
CA MET A 1 24.19 7.42 -3.13
C MET A 1 23.80 5.96 -2.95
N ASN A 2 24.69 5.06 -2.49
CA ASN A 2 24.34 3.64 -2.29
C ASN A 2 23.21 3.40 -1.29
N GLU A 3 23.13 4.15 -0.18
CA GLU A 3 22.05 3.98 0.80
C GLU A 3 20.68 4.40 0.24
N LEU A 4 20.59 5.51 -0.49
CA LEU A 4 19.35 5.96 -1.14
C LEU A 4 18.88 4.95 -2.20
N PHE A 5 19.80 4.41 -2.98
CA PHE A 5 19.48 3.40 -4.00
C PHE A 5 18.99 2.10 -3.34
N GLY A 6 19.62 1.68 -2.24
CA GLY A 6 19.15 0.58 -1.41
C GLY A 6 17.76 0.84 -0.85
N LEU A 7 17.50 2.04 -0.32
CA LEU A 7 16.21 2.41 0.24
C LEU A 7 15.08 2.38 -0.80
N ILE A 8 15.35 2.92 -1.99
CA ILE A 8 14.42 2.88 -3.14
C ILE A 8 14.18 1.43 -3.57
N LEU A 9 15.18 0.57 -3.54
CA LEU A 9 15.03 -0.84 -3.89
C LEU A 9 14.19 -1.59 -2.82
N TRP A 10 14.51 -1.41 -1.55
CA TRP A 10 13.84 -2.06 -0.42
C TRP A 10 12.39 -1.61 -0.25
N MET A 11 12.05 -0.40 -0.67
CA MET A 11 10.67 0.11 -0.64
C MET A 11 9.95 -0.12 -1.97
N GLY A 12 10.59 0.20 -3.09
CA GLY A 12 10.00 0.16 -4.42
C GLY A 12 9.72 -1.25 -4.94
N LEU A 13 10.61 -2.21 -4.67
CA LEU A 13 10.42 -3.59 -5.10
C LEU A 13 9.19 -4.26 -4.44
N PRO A 14 8.99 -4.17 -3.12
CA PRO A 14 7.75 -4.68 -2.51
C PRO A 14 6.52 -3.86 -2.90
N THR A 15 6.64 -2.55 -3.11
CA THR A 15 5.53 -1.73 -3.63
C THR A 15 5.04 -2.27 -4.98
N ALA A 16 5.95 -2.43 -5.93
CA ALA A 16 5.63 -2.93 -7.27
C ALA A 16 5.13 -4.38 -7.25
N ALA A 17 5.74 -5.23 -6.43
CA ALA A 17 5.35 -6.63 -6.29
C ALA A 17 3.92 -6.77 -5.75
N VAL A 18 3.59 -6.07 -4.66
CA VAL A 18 2.25 -6.14 -4.04
C VAL A 18 1.20 -5.50 -4.94
N GLN A 19 1.51 -4.36 -5.57
CA GLN A 19 0.60 -3.71 -6.51
C GLN A 19 0.26 -4.63 -7.69
N SER A 20 1.28 -5.27 -8.27
CA SER A 20 1.10 -6.19 -9.39
C SER A 20 0.34 -7.45 -8.98
N ALA A 21 0.67 -8.02 -7.81
CA ALA A 21 -0.02 -9.18 -7.25
C ALA A 21 -1.50 -8.89 -6.98
N TYR A 22 -1.80 -7.71 -6.43
CA TYR A 22 -3.17 -7.27 -6.18
C TYR A 22 -3.96 -7.15 -7.49
N LEU A 23 -3.40 -6.46 -8.49
CA LEU A 23 -4.05 -6.32 -9.80
C LEU A 23 -4.27 -7.66 -10.51
N LEU A 24 -3.32 -8.59 -10.39
CA LEU A 24 -3.45 -9.92 -10.98
C LEU A 24 -4.53 -10.75 -10.27
N ALA A 25 -4.58 -10.67 -8.93
CA ALA A 25 -5.63 -11.31 -8.14
C ALA A 25 -7.00 -10.70 -8.45
N GLU A 26 -7.07 -9.38 -8.60
CA GLU A 26 -8.30 -8.66 -8.90
C GLU A 26 -8.89 -9.08 -10.25
N ARG A 27 -8.06 -9.11 -11.29
CA ARG A 27 -8.45 -9.59 -12.63
C ARG A 27 -9.04 -11.01 -12.59
N ARG A 28 -8.68 -11.82 -11.59
CA ARG A 28 -9.09 -13.21 -11.46
C ARG A 28 -10.29 -13.42 -10.53
N PHE A 29 -10.53 -12.52 -9.56
CA PHE A 29 -11.52 -12.75 -8.50
C PHE A 29 -12.54 -11.62 -8.28
N ALA A 30 -12.44 -10.47 -8.96
CA ALA A 30 -13.38 -9.34 -8.83
C ALA A 30 -13.70 -8.99 -7.36
N PHE A 31 -12.66 -8.91 -6.52
CA PHE A 31 -12.80 -8.68 -5.08
C PHE A 31 -13.09 -7.22 -4.77
N THR A 32 -12.57 -6.32 -5.60
CA THR A 32 -12.62 -4.88 -5.42
C THR A 32 -14.02 -4.33 -5.66
N GLY A 33 -14.78 -4.84 -6.63
CA GLY A 33 -16.18 -4.46 -6.83
C GLY A 33 -17.08 -4.74 -5.63
N ARG A 34 -16.90 -5.89 -4.97
CA ARG A 34 -17.64 -6.24 -3.73
C ARG A 34 -17.23 -5.38 -2.53
N LEU A 35 -15.98 -4.94 -2.47
CA LEU A 35 -15.50 -4.01 -1.44
C LEU A 35 -15.93 -2.56 -1.71
N ALA A 36 -15.96 -2.15 -2.97
CA ALA A 36 -16.43 -0.83 -3.41
C ALA A 36 -17.93 -0.65 -3.13
N ASP A 37 -18.73 -1.71 -3.32
CA ASP A 37 -20.16 -1.72 -2.95
C ASP A 37 -20.37 -1.64 -1.43
N ARG A 38 -19.52 -2.28 -0.63
CA ARG A 38 -19.59 -2.18 0.85
C ARG A 38 -19.08 -0.85 1.39
N LEU A 39 -18.19 -0.16 0.68
CA LEU A 39 -17.60 1.11 1.12
C LEU A 39 -17.83 2.21 0.07
N THR A 40 -19.10 2.58 -0.11
CA THR A 40 -19.50 3.75 -0.93
C THR A 40 -18.80 5.03 -0.45
N PHE A 41 -18.47 5.13 0.84
CA PHE A 41 -17.72 6.24 1.45
C PHE A 41 -16.28 6.34 0.97
N LEU A 42 -15.64 5.21 0.63
CA LEU A 42 -14.32 5.23 0.02
C LEU A 42 -14.39 5.87 -1.35
N ARG A 43 -15.46 5.71 -2.13
CA ARG A 43 -15.57 6.23 -3.50
C ARG A 43 -15.56 7.77 -3.57
N THR A 44 -16.17 8.43 -2.60
CA THR A 44 -16.28 9.91 -2.55
C THR A 44 -15.03 10.59 -1.99
N HIS A 45 -14.31 9.95 -1.07
CA HIS A 45 -13.11 10.51 -0.42
C HIS A 45 -11.86 9.62 -0.58
N LYS A 46 -11.75 8.88 -1.71
CA LYS A 46 -10.67 7.89 -1.97
C LYS A 46 -9.29 8.43 -1.61
N ALA A 47 -8.91 9.57 -2.21
CA ALA A 47 -7.58 10.15 -2.05
C ALA A 47 -7.29 10.56 -0.60
N ALA A 48 -8.27 11.17 0.09
CA ALA A 48 -8.10 11.61 1.47
C ALA A 48 -7.96 10.41 2.43
N VAL A 49 -8.79 9.38 2.26
CA VAL A 49 -8.73 8.17 3.10
C VAL A 49 -7.43 7.39 2.85
N GLN A 50 -6.99 7.29 1.60
CA GLN A 50 -5.72 6.62 1.25
C GLN A 50 -4.51 7.37 1.80
N LEU A 51 -4.46 8.70 1.64
CA LEU A 51 -3.37 9.50 2.19
C LEU A 51 -3.37 9.44 3.73
N ALA A 52 -4.53 9.57 4.36
CA ALA A 52 -4.66 9.48 5.81
C ALA A 52 -4.27 8.08 6.33
N SER A 53 -4.70 7.00 5.67
CA SER A 53 -4.36 5.65 6.10
C SER A 53 -2.88 5.35 5.94
N VAL A 54 -2.26 5.80 4.84
CA VAL A 54 -0.81 5.68 4.63
C VAL A 54 -0.04 6.45 5.71
N LEU A 55 -0.42 7.70 5.99
CA LEU A 55 0.21 8.51 7.03
C LEU A 55 0.11 7.86 8.41
N VAL A 56 -1.09 7.44 8.81
CA VAL A 56 -1.32 6.80 10.11
C VAL A 56 -0.55 5.48 10.21
N PHE A 57 -0.50 4.69 9.14
CA PHE A 57 0.25 3.44 9.12
C PHE A 57 1.76 3.65 9.23
N ILE A 58 2.32 4.55 8.42
CA ILE A 58 3.77 4.86 8.44
C ILE A 58 4.18 5.37 9.83
N LEU A 59 3.41 6.28 10.41
CA LEU A 59 3.71 6.84 11.72
C LEU A 59 3.55 5.79 12.83
N GLY A 60 2.43 5.07 12.86
CA GLY A 60 2.17 4.07 13.89
C GLY A 60 3.13 2.88 13.82
N PHE A 61 3.31 2.31 12.63
CA PHE A 61 4.25 1.21 12.41
C PHE A 61 5.69 1.66 12.61
N GLY A 62 6.02 2.89 12.23
CA GLY A 62 7.33 3.50 12.49
C GLY A 62 7.62 3.60 13.99
N THR A 63 6.66 4.03 14.80
CA THR A 63 6.79 4.05 16.26
C THR A 63 7.03 2.65 16.82
N VAL A 64 6.27 1.64 16.37
CA VAL A 64 6.46 0.24 16.81
C VAL A 64 7.84 -0.28 16.40
N CYS A 65 8.29 -0.03 15.16
CA CYS A 65 9.61 -0.43 14.70
C CYS A 65 10.73 0.21 15.54
N LEU A 66 10.58 1.49 15.90
CA LEU A 66 11.53 2.17 16.78
C LEU A 66 11.58 1.55 18.18
N LEU A 67 10.41 1.27 18.78
CA LEU A 67 10.32 0.68 20.11
C LEU A 67 10.85 -0.76 20.17
N CYS A 68 10.61 -1.56 19.14
CA CYS A 68 11.04 -2.95 19.06
C CYS A 68 12.47 -3.12 18.49
N GLY A 69 13.15 -2.04 18.12
CA GLY A 69 14.48 -2.11 17.51
C GLY A 69 14.50 -2.83 16.15
N ILE A 70 13.39 -2.77 15.41
CA ILE A 70 13.26 -3.43 14.12
C ILE A 70 14.18 -2.75 13.11
N ARG A 71 14.86 -3.58 12.31
CA ARG A 71 15.75 -3.14 11.23
C ARG A 71 15.02 -2.24 10.22
N ARG A 72 15.69 -1.15 9.81
CA ARG A 72 15.13 -0.13 8.92
C ARG A 72 14.68 -0.73 7.58
N GLU A 73 15.39 -1.73 7.08
CA GLU A 73 15.07 -2.45 5.83
C GLU A 73 13.68 -3.11 5.90
N VAL A 74 13.35 -3.72 7.06
CA VAL A 74 12.04 -4.36 7.29
C VAL A 74 10.94 -3.31 7.34
N TYR A 75 11.19 -2.19 7.99
CA TYR A 75 10.26 -1.07 8.02
C TYR A 75 9.95 -0.56 6.61
N PHE A 76 10.97 -0.28 5.80
CA PHE A 76 10.78 0.21 4.43
C PHE A 76 10.09 -0.83 3.53
N ALA A 77 10.41 -2.11 3.68
CA ALA A 77 9.76 -3.17 2.92
C ALA A 77 8.27 -3.30 3.23
N VAL A 78 7.89 -3.25 4.52
CA VAL A 78 6.49 -3.33 4.94
C VAL A 78 5.71 -2.08 4.54
N CYS A 79 6.30 -0.89 4.70
CA CYS A 79 5.70 0.36 4.23
C CYS A 79 5.50 0.36 2.70
N GLY A 80 6.50 -0.11 1.94
CA GLY A 80 6.40 -0.27 0.50
C GLY A 80 5.28 -1.24 0.10
N ALA A 81 5.22 -2.41 0.74
CA ALA A 81 4.15 -3.39 0.52
C ALA A 81 2.76 -2.79 0.79
N TYR A 82 2.59 -2.04 1.89
CA TYR A 82 1.32 -1.40 2.23
C TYR A 82 0.90 -0.32 1.21
N ILE A 83 1.86 0.50 0.76
CA ILE A 83 1.62 1.49 -0.31
C ILE A 83 1.25 0.79 -1.62
N GLY A 84 1.94 -0.30 -1.96
CA GLY A 84 1.66 -1.12 -3.15
C GLY A 84 0.25 -1.68 -3.13
N LEU A 85 -0.22 -2.14 -1.96
CA LEU A 85 -1.58 -2.62 -1.76
C LEU A 85 -2.61 -1.52 -2.01
N ILE A 86 -2.43 -0.35 -1.38
CA ILE A 86 -3.36 0.78 -1.53
C ILE A 86 -3.39 1.27 -2.98
N ASN A 87 -2.23 1.36 -3.63
CA ASN A 87 -2.15 1.73 -5.05
C ASN A 87 -2.81 0.68 -5.94
N GLY A 88 -2.65 -0.61 -5.64
CA GLY A 88 -3.32 -1.70 -6.35
C GLY A 88 -4.84 -1.60 -6.25
N VAL A 89 -5.36 -1.34 -5.04
CA VAL A 89 -6.79 -1.09 -4.80
C VAL A 89 -7.25 0.14 -5.59
N ALA A 90 -6.51 1.25 -5.53
CA ALA A 90 -6.87 2.49 -6.23
C ALA A 90 -7.01 2.27 -7.75
N VAL A 91 -6.03 1.59 -8.35
CA VAL A 91 -6.00 1.29 -9.78
C VAL A 91 -7.12 0.32 -10.17
N ALA A 92 -7.39 -0.69 -9.33
CA ALA A 92 -8.48 -1.63 -9.53
C ALA A 92 -9.85 -0.94 -9.56
N VAL A 93 -10.13 -0.08 -8.56
CA VAL A 93 -11.42 0.63 -8.54
C VAL A 93 -11.54 1.59 -9.74
N MET A 94 -10.46 2.23 -10.19
CA MET A 94 -10.48 3.08 -11.39
C MET A 94 -10.80 2.32 -12.69
N HIS A 95 -10.52 1.02 -12.76
CA HIS A 95 -10.83 0.20 -13.95
C HIS A 95 -12.23 -0.42 -13.91
N GLU A 96 -12.92 -0.37 -12.77
CA GLU A 96 -14.32 -0.81 -12.62
C GLU A 96 -15.34 0.32 -12.91
N ASP A 97 -14.90 1.59 -12.98
CA ASP A 97 -15.66 2.74 -13.46
C ASP A 97 -15.72 2.77 -14.99
#